data_AF-A0A520ZM19-F1
#
_entry.id   AF-A0A520ZM19-F1
#
_cell.length_a   1.000
_cell.length_b   1.000
_cell.length_c   1.000
_cell.angle_alpha   90.00
_cell.angle_beta   90.00
_cell.angle_gamma   90.00
#
_symmetry.space_group_name_H-M   'P 1'
#
loop_
_entity.id
_entity.type
_entity.pdbx_description
1 polymer ?
#
loop_
_entity_poly.entity_id
_entity_poly.type
_entity_poly.pdbx_seq_one_letter_code
_entity_poly.pdbx_strand_id
1 'polypeptide(L)'
;MIERLGVAFLNRLDPETAHGLALRGLRTPFAPLPGPVRSPRLETRIGNLVLPNPVGLAAGFDKNATALRPLMQTGFGFIEVGAATPRPQPGNPSHRLIRLRRDR
;
A
#
# COMPACT_ATOMS: atom_id res chain seq x y z
N MET A 1 14.71 -6.31 11.26
CA MET A 1 14.18 -7.23 12.31
C MET A 1 12.73 -6.88 12.68
N ILE A 2 12.44 -5.63 13.03
CA ILE A 2 11.08 -5.16 13.39
C ILE A 2 10.05 -5.38 12.27
N GLU A 3 10.39 -5.05 11.02
CA GLU A 3 9.49 -5.26 9.86
C GLU A 3 9.06 -6.73 9.71
N ARG A 4 10.01 -7.67 9.83
CA ARG A 4 9.72 -9.11 9.73
C ARG A 4 8.77 -9.58 10.83
N LEU A 5 8.95 -9.08 12.05
CA LEU A 5 8.06 -9.35 13.18
C LEU A 5 6.67 -8.76 12.93
N GLY A 6 6.59 -7.51 12.45
CA GLY A 6 5.33 -6.85 12.09
C GLY A 6 4.58 -7.60 10.99
N VAL A 7 5.27 -8.00 9.92
CA VAL A 7 4.69 -8.80 8.83
C VAL A 7 4.25 -10.18 9.33
N ALA A 8 5.03 -10.85 10.18
CA ALA A 8 4.63 -12.13 10.77
C ALA A 8 3.37 -12.00 11.63
N PHE A 9 3.27 -10.94 12.43
CA PHE A 9 2.09 -10.60 13.22
C PHE A 9 0.87 -10.33 12.34
N LEU A 10 0.96 -9.42 11.36
CA LEU A 10 -0.13 -9.09 10.45
C LEU A 10 -0.61 -10.30 9.61
N ASN A 11 0.30 -11.23 9.31
CA ASN A 11 -0.07 -12.45 8.62
C ASN A 11 -0.99 -13.34 9.47
N ARG A 12 -0.92 -13.30 10.81
CA ARG A 12 -1.75 -14.11 11.72
C ARG A 12 -3.16 -13.57 11.94
N LEU A 13 -3.43 -12.33 11.56
CA LEU A 13 -4.75 -11.71 11.68
C LEU A 13 -5.62 -11.97 10.44
N ASP A 14 -6.93 -11.77 10.60
CA ASP A 14 -7.87 -11.64 9.47
C ASP A 14 -7.31 -10.62 8.45
N PRO A 15 -7.35 -10.92 7.13
CA PRO A 15 -6.74 -10.07 6.13
C PRO A 15 -7.28 -8.63 6.07
N GLU A 16 -8.58 -8.42 6.27
CA GLU A 16 -9.16 -7.07 6.28
C GLU A 16 -8.71 -6.29 7.50
N THR A 17 -8.71 -6.96 8.66
CA THR A 17 -8.21 -6.37 9.92
C THR A 17 -6.73 -6.00 9.81
N ALA A 18 -5.89 -6.90 9.30
CA ALA A 18 -4.48 -6.67 9.08
C ALA A 18 -4.23 -5.49 8.12
N HIS A 19 -5.03 -5.39 7.06
CA HIS A 19 -4.95 -4.30 6.09
C HIS A 19 -5.30 -2.95 6.75
N GLY A 20 -6.38 -2.90 7.53
CA GLY A 20 -6.76 -1.70 8.28
C GLY A 20 -5.70 -1.28 9.30
N LEU A 21 -5.06 -2.23 9.98
CA LEU A 21 -3.95 -1.96 10.89
C LEU A 21 -2.71 -1.43 10.16
N ALA A 22 -2.37 -1.96 8.98
CA ALA A 22 -1.27 -1.46 8.18
C ALA A 22 -1.48 0.01 7.77
N LEU A 23 -2.68 0.36 7.29
CA LEU A 23 -3.03 1.76 6.94
C LEU A 23 -2.98 2.68 8.15
N ARG A 24 -3.46 2.24 9.32
CA ARG A 24 -3.35 3.01 10.57
C ARG A 24 -1.90 3.19 11.00
N GLY A 25 -1.08 2.14 10.90
CA GLY A 25 0.35 2.16 11.22
C GLY A 25 1.12 3.21 10.40
N LEU A 26 0.83 3.32 9.10
CA LEU A 26 1.42 4.32 8.21
C LEU A 26 1.13 5.77 8.63
N ARG A 27 0.06 6.01 9.39
CA ARG A 27 -0.31 7.34 9.90
C ARG A 27 0.35 7.67 11.24
N THR A 28 1.13 6.76 11.80
CA THR A 28 1.87 6.98 13.06
C THR A 28 3.27 7.54 12.78
N PRO A 29 3.88 8.25 13.75
CA PRO A 29 5.25 8.75 13.61
C PRO A 29 6.31 7.63 13.57
N PHE A 30 5.93 6.38 13.84
CA PHE A 30 6.84 5.23 13.87
C PHE A 30 6.94 4.51 12.51
N ALA A 31 6.18 4.96 11.50
CA ALA A 31 6.25 4.36 10.17
C ALA A 31 7.62 4.63 9.53
N PRO A 32 8.28 3.62 8.94
CA PRO A 32 9.50 3.85 8.17
C PRO A 32 9.13 4.53 6.84
N LEU A 33 9.54 5.79 6.68
CA LEU A 33 9.24 6.63 5.51
C LEU A 33 10.54 7.07 4.82
N PRO A 34 11.31 6.16 4.19
CA PRO A 34 12.60 6.48 3.57
C PRO A 34 12.50 7.38 2.33
N GLY A 35 11.29 7.64 1.83
CA GLY A 35 11.06 8.30 0.55
C GLY A 35 11.08 7.31 -0.62
N PRO A 36 10.82 7.78 -1.85
CA PRO A 36 10.89 6.94 -3.05
C PRO A 36 12.33 6.49 -3.32
N VAL A 37 12.49 5.23 -3.74
CA VAL A 37 13.79 4.73 -4.22
C VAL A 37 14.15 5.47 -5.51
N ARG A 38 15.38 5.97 -5.60
CA ARG A 38 15.85 6.78 -6.73
C ARG A 38 17.22 6.31 -7.19
N SER A 39 17.38 6.12 -8.50
CA SER A 39 18.68 6.06 -9.16
C SER A 39 18.52 6.38 -10.65
N PRO A 40 19.54 6.90 -11.34
CA PRO A 40 19.47 7.16 -12.78
C PRO A 40 19.07 5.93 -13.61
N ARG A 41 19.39 4.72 -13.13
CA ARG A 41 19.04 3.46 -13.81
C ARG A 41 17.59 3.03 -13.64
N LEU A 42 16.88 3.59 -12.65
CA LEU A 42 15.49 3.27 -12.35
C LEU A 42 14.52 4.34 -12.86
N GLU A 43 15.00 5.56 -13.15
CA GLU A 43 14.14 6.62 -13.67
C GLU A 43 13.40 6.13 -14.92
N THR A 44 12.07 6.27 -14.89
CA THR A 44 11.19 5.71 -15.91
C THR A 44 10.24 6.80 -16.39
N ARG A 45 10.10 6.94 -17.70
CA ARG A 45 9.15 7.87 -18.32
C ARG A 45 7.95 7.13 -18.87
N ILE A 46 6.75 7.55 -18.49
CA ILE A 46 5.47 7.04 -19.01
C ILE A 46 4.68 8.24 -19.55
N GLY A 47 4.64 8.39 -20.87
CA GLY A 47 4.14 9.61 -21.49
C GLY A 47 4.91 10.84 -21.00
N ASN A 48 4.20 11.79 -20.38
CA ASN A 48 4.79 13.00 -19.80
C ASN A 48 5.14 12.87 -18.30
N LEU A 49 4.92 11.69 -17.70
CA LEU A 49 5.23 11.44 -16.29
C LEU A 49 6.67 10.94 -16.15
N VAL A 50 7.42 11.57 -15.27
CA VAL A 50 8.76 11.12 -14.86
C VAL A 50 8.63 10.47 -13.48
N LEU A 51 8.86 9.16 -13.44
CA LEU A 51 8.79 8.35 -12.23
C LEU A 51 10.20 8.11 -11.69
N PRO A 52 10.43 8.23 -10.37
CA PRO A 52 11.75 8.03 -9.77
C PRO A 52 12.23 6.57 -9.84
N ASN A 53 11.29 5.62 -9.95
CA ASN A 53 11.51 4.20 -10.19
C ASN A 53 10.24 3.56 -10.83
N PRO A 54 10.32 2.38 -11.47
CA PRO A 54 9.19 1.77 -12.16
C PRO A 54 8.23 0.97 -11.25
N VAL A 55 8.50 0.89 -9.95
CA VAL A 55 7.72 0.06 -9.02
C VAL A 55 6.64 0.91 -8.36
N GLY A 56 5.38 0.57 -8.60
CA GLY A 56 4.24 1.26 -8.00
C GLY A 56 3.45 0.41 -7.02
N LEU A 57 2.64 1.08 -6.19
CA LEU A 57 1.61 0.44 -5.39
C LEU A 57 0.27 0.52 -6.14
N ALA A 58 -0.31 -0.65 -6.43
CA ALA A 58 -1.56 -0.75 -7.19
C ALA A 58 -2.78 -0.24 -6.42
N ALA A 59 -3.83 0.09 -7.17
CA ALA A 59 -5.15 0.40 -6.62
C ALA A 59 -5.70 -0.74 -5.77
N GLY A 60 -6.67 -0.40 -4.93
CA GLY A 60 -7.30 -1.30 -3.97
C GLY A 60 -6.59 -1.33 -2.62
N PHE A 61 -5.34 -0.84 -2.52
CA PHE A 61 -4.65 -0.71 -1.25
C PHE A 61 -5.18 0.46 -0.42
N ASP A 62 -5.11 1.70 -0.89
CA ASP A 62 -5.71 2.85 -0.19
C ASP A 62 -6.92 3.37 -0.99
N LYS A 63 -8.07 2.72 -0.79
CA LYS A 63 -9.29 3.01 -1.56
C LYS A 63 -9.82 4.43 -1.33
N ASN A 64 -9.55 5.00 -0.16
CA ASN A 64 -10.14 6.25 0.30
C ASN A 64 -9.08 7.34 0.55
N ALA A 65 -7.87 7.19 -0.01
CA ALA A 65 -6.76 8.14 0.14
C ALA A 65 -6.42 8.51 1.62
N THR A 66 -6.62 7.57 2.55
CA THR A 66 -6.45 7.82 3.99
C THR A 66 -5.00 7.86 4.46
N ALA A 67 -4.09 7.28 3.69
CA ALA A 67 -2.66 7.15 3.99
C ALA A 67 -1.79 7.52 2.77
N LEU A 68 -2.33 8.31 1.82
CA LEU A 68 -1.63 8.65 0.57
C LEU A 68 -0.25 9.29 0.81
N ARG A 69 -0.17 10.30 1.68
CA ARG A 69 1.10 11.00 1.98
C ARG A 69 2.18 10.05 2.50
N PRO A 70 1.97 9.26 3.57
CA PRO A 70 2.98 8.30 4.02
C PRO A 70 3.25 7.20 2.98
N LEU A 71 2.25 6.73 2.23
CA LEU A 71 2.45 5.74 1.15
C LEU A 71 3.41 6.23 0.06
N MET A 72 3.35 7.51 -0.31
CA MET A 72 4.30 8.11 -1.27
C MET A 72 5.75 8.12 -0.73
N GLN A 73 5.97 7.83 0.55
CA GLN A 73 7.28 7.77 1.19
C GLN A 73 7.76 6.34 1.48
N THR A 74 7.04 5.30 1.05
CA THR A 74 7.42 3.89 1.33
C THR A 74 8.26 3.25 0.21
N GLY A 75 9.02 4.02 -0.56
CA GLY A 75 9.93 3.50 -1.59
C GLY A 75 9.35 3.43 -3.01
N PHE A 76 8.03 3.42 -3.18
CA PHE A 76 7.39 3.34 -4.50
C PHE A 76 7.63 4.57 -5.36
N GLY A 77 7.70 4.37 -6.68
CA GLY A 77 7.80 5.45 -7.66
C GLY A 77 6.47 6.11 -8.00
N PHE A 78 5.36 5.38 -7.82
CA PHE A 78 4.01 5.92 -7.96
C PHE A 78 3.02 5.13 -7.09
N ILE A 79 1.88 5.74 -6.78
CA ILE A 79 0.79 5.14 -6.02
C ILE A 79 -0.50 5.31 -6.83
N GLU A 80 -1.24 4.23 -7.01
CA GLU A 80 -2.59 4.27 -7.58
C GLU A 80 -3.61 4.17 -6.45
N VAL A 81 -4.50 5.15 -6.35
CA VAL A 81 -5.49 5.29 -5.28
C VAL A 81 -6.86 4.84 -5.80
N GLY A 82 -7.71 4.34 -4.92
CA GLY A 82 -9.06 3.88 -5.26
C GLY A 82 -9.18 2.36 -5.28
N ALA A 83 -10.10 1.76 -6.03
CA ALA A 83 -11.04 2.42 -6.95
C ALA A 83 -12.10 3.26 -6.21
N ALA A 84 -12.27 4.50 -6.65
CA ALA A 84 -13.31 5.40 -6.13
C ALA A 84 -14.57 5.29 -7.00
N THR A 85 -15.73 5.40 -6.34
CA THR A 85 -17.04 5.45 -7.01
C THR A 85 -17.68 6.82 -6.76
N PRO A 86 -18.54 7.33 -7.67
CA PRO A 86 -19.16 8.66 -7.49
C PRO A 86 -19.99 8.81 -6.20
N ARG A 87 -20.48 7.68 -5.68
CA ARG A 87 -21.20 7.61 -4.39
C ARG A 87 -20.52 6.59 -3.48
N PRO A 88 -20.57 6.77 -2.14
CA PRO A 88 -20.07 5.78 -1.20
C PRO A 88 -20.74 4.41 -1.39
N GLN A 89 -19.97 3.34 -1.30
CA GLN A 89 -20.49 1.97 -1.37
C GLN A 89 -19.94 1.15 -0.20
N PRO A 90 -20.78 0.36 0.50
CA PRO A 90 -20.33 -0.50 1.60
C PRO A 90 -19.48 -1.69 1.11
N GLY A 91 -19.60 -2.02 -0.18
CA GLY A 91 -19.05 -3.23 -0.81
C GLY A 91 -19.75 -4.51 -0.32
N ASN A 92 -19.21 -5.67 -0.70
CA ASN A 92 -19.78 -6.97 -0.33
C ASN A 92 -19.74 -7.23 1.19
N PRO A 93 -20.60 -8.09 1.76
CA PRO A 93 -20.49 -8.49 3.17
C PRO A 93 -19.10 -9.08 3.49
N SER A 94 -18.57 -8.78 4.67
CA SER A 94 -17.34 -9.42 5.18
C SER A 94 -17.62 -10.87 5.60
N HIS A 95 -16.66 -11.81 5.57
CA HIS A 95 -15.23 -11.71 5.23
C HIS A 95 -14.98 -11.90 3.72
N ARG A 96 -14.46 -10.87 3.03
CA ARG A 96 -14.33 -10.80 1.56
C ARG A 96 -12.90 -10.67 1.05
N LEU A 97 -11.91 -10.74 1.95
CA LEU A 97 -10.49 -10.79 1.59
C LEU A 97 -9.84 -12.05 2.16
N ILE A 98 -9.24 -12.86 1.29
CA ILE A 98 -8.63 -14.14 1.64
C ILE A 98 -7.19 -14.16 1.11
N ARG A 99 -6.29 -14.81 1.86
CA ARG A 99 -4.89 -15.04 1.43
C ARG A 99 -4.69 -16.53 1.17
N LEU A 100 -4.37 -16.91 -0.06
CA LEU A 100 -4.09 -18.29 -0.45
C LEU A 100 -2.66 -18.68 -0.04
N ARG A 101 -2.49 -19.07 1.23
CA ARG A 101 -1.15 -19.34 1.79
C ARG A 101 -0.44 -20.54 1.18
N ARG A 102 -1.16 -21.45 0.51
CA ARG A 102 -0.60 -22.65 -0.11
C ARG A 102 0.11 -22.37 -1.44
N ASP A 103 -0.12 -21.20 -2.02
CA ASP A 103 0.41 -20.81 -3.33
C ASP A 103 1.69 -19.95 -3.19
N ARG A 104 2.31 -19.97 -2.01
CA ARG A 104 3.53 -19.22 -1.69
C ARG A 104 4.78 -20.04 -1.96
#